data_AF-A0A536BGQ3-F1
#
_entry.id   AF-A0A536BGQ3-F1
#
_cell.length_a   1.000
_cell.length_b   1.000
_cell.length_c   1.000
_cell.angle_alpha   90.00
_cell.angle_beta   90.00
_cell.angle_gamma   90.00
#
_symmetry.space_group_name_H-M   'P 1'
#
loop_
_entity.id
_entity.type
_entity.pdbx_description
1 polymer ?
#
loop_
_entity_poly.entity_id
_entity_poly.type
_entity_poly.pdbx_seq_one_letter_code
_entity_poly.pdbx_strand_id
1 'polypeptide(L)'
;MMVAPRIDPPSAKAKFDAGEAVPVDVTSSLVYPAVSHRIPGAIRIAPEPIIRAIQSARPVPEILKYLESVPADREIVAYCT
;
A
#
# COMPACT_ATOMS: atom_id res chain seq x y z
N MET A 1 9.21 16.29 7.12
CA MET A 1 8.45 15.19 7.73
C MET A 1 7.04 15.24 7.15
N MET A 2 6.75 14.51 6.07
CA MET A 2 5.39 14.43 5.54
C MET A 2 4.68 13.30 6.29
N VAL A 3 3.94 13.65 7.34
CA VAL A 3 2.87 12.76 7.84
C VAL A 3 1.78 12.87 6.78
N ALA A 4 1.69 11.90 5.86
CA ALA A 4 0.51 11.81 5.01
C ALA A 4 -0.72 11.69 5.94
N PRO A 5 -1.78 12.49 5.74
CA PRO A 5 -2.90 12.50 6.67
C PRO A 5 -3.52 11.10 6.74
N ARG A 6 -3.84 10.67 7.97
CA ARG A 6 -4.68 9.49 8.17
C ARG A 6 -6.06 9.78 7.58
N ILE A 7 -6.65 8.79 6.93
CA ILE A 7 -8.03 8.84 6.42
C ILE A 7 -8.90 7.89 7.26
N ASP A 8 -10.14 8.30 7.53
CA ASP A 8 -11.11 7.44 8.20
C ASP A 8 -11.73 6.41 7.22
N PRO A 9 -12.21 5.25 7.69
CA PRO A 9 -12.74 4.21 6.80
C PRO A 9 -13.92 4.64 5.91
N PRO A 10 -14.92 5.41 6.41
CA PRO A 10 -15.99 5.94 5.55
C PRO A 10 -15.46 6.79 4.39
N SER A 11 -14.56 7.72 4.65
CA SER A 11 -13.96 8.58 3.61
C SER A 11 -13.14 7.76 2.61
N ALA A 12 -12.34 6.80 3.09
CA ALA A 12 -11.57 5.91 2.22
C ALA A 12 -12.49 5.10 1.30
N LYS A 13 -13.58 4.54 1.85
CA LYS A 13 -14.57 3.81 1.07
C LYS A 13 -15.19 4.68 -0.02
N ALA A 14 -15.60 5.91 0.30
CA ALA A 14 -16.18 6.81 -0.69
C ALA A 14 -15.23 7.09 -1.87
N LYS A 15 -13.93 7.30 -1.59
CA LYS A 15 -12.92 7.49 -2.62
C LYS A 15 -12.67 6.23 -3.47
N PHE A 16 -12.68 5.05 -2.85
CA PHE A 16 -12.56 3.79 -3.57
C PHE A 16 -13.76 3.56 -4.50
N ASP A 17 -14.97 3.79 -4.00
CA ASP A 17 -16.21 3.63 -4.77
C ASP A 17 -16.27 4.63 -5.95
N ALA A 18 -15.72 5.83 -5.79
CA ALA A 18 -15.60 6.85 -6.84
C ALA A 18 -14.45 6.61 -7.83
N GLY A 19 -13.55 5.65 -7.56
CA GLY A 19 -12.36 5.38 -8.36
C GLY A 19 -11.25 6.43 -8.22
N GLU A 20 -11.37 7.35 -7.26
CA GLU A 20 -10.43 8.44 -7.00
C GLU A 20 -9.17 7.95 -6.26
N ALA A 21 -9.30 6.86 -5.52
CA ALA A 21 -8.20 6.24 -4.78
C ALA A 21 -8.11 4.74 -5.04
N VAL A 22 -6.91 4.18 -4.86
CA VAL A 22 -6.65 2.75 -4.87
C VAL A 22 -6.25 2.23 -3.48
N PRO A 23 -6.84 1.12 -3.01
CA PRO A 23 -6.42 0.49 -1.77
C PRO A 23 -5.11 -0.29 -2.00
N VAL A 24 -4.12 -0.05 -1.14
CA VAL A 24 -2.84 -0.78 -1.14
C VAL A 24 -2.68 -1.54 0.16
N ASP A 25 -2.66 -2.87 0.07
CA ASP A 25 -2.49 -3.76 1.22
C ASP A 25 -1.00 -3.95 1.50
N VAL A 26 -0.54 -3.34 2.59
CA VAL A 26 0.84 -3.45 3.09
C VAL A 26 0.97 -4.41 4.27
N THR A 27 0.00 -5.32 4.44
CA THR A 27 0.08 -6.35 5.49
C THR A 27 1.29 -7.25 5.28
N SER A 28 2.03 -7.48 6.37
CA SER A 28 3.21 -8.36 6.38
C SER A 28 2.89 -9.72 5.78
N SER A 29 3.84 -10.28 5.03
CA SER A 29 3.76 -11.63 4.48
C SER A 29 3.62 -12.71 5.56
N LEU A 30 4.05 -12.43 6.80
CA LEU A 30 3.85 -13.33 7.95
C LEU A 30 2.37 -13.41 8.35
N VAL A 31 1.67 -12.28 8.32
CA VAL A 31 0.27 -12.14 8.78
C VAL A 31 -0.71 -12.40 7.63
N TYR A 32 -0.34 -12.07 6.40
CA TYR A 32 -1.21 -12.10 5.22
C TYR A 32 -2.01 -13.40 5.02
N PRO A 33 -1.45 -14.61 5.28
CA PRO A 33 -2.22 -15.86 5.18
C PRO A 33 -3.37 -15.99 6.20
N ALA A 34 -3.27 -15.31 7.35
CA ALA A 34 -4.26 -15.34 8.43
C ALA A 34 -5.36 -14.27 8.28
N VAL A 35 -5.23 -13.35 7.32
CA VAL A 35 -6.20 -12.28 7.08
C VAL A 35 -7.45 -12.86 6.42
N SER A 36 -8.58 -12.83 7.12
CA SER A 36 -9.87 -13.37 6.68
C SER A 36 -10.61 -12.50 5.66
N HIS A 37 -10.42 -11.17 5.70
CA HIS A 37 -11.08 -10.22 4.82
C HIS A 37 -10.12 -9.16 4.31
N ARG A 38 -10.29 -8.78 3.04
CA ARG A 38 -9.46 -7.77 2.35
C ARG A 38 -10.35 -6.85 1.55
N ILE A 39 -9.88 -5.63 1.30
CA ILE A 39 -10.58 -4.69 0.44
C ILE A 39 -10.56 -5.25 -1.00
N PRO A 40 -11.72 -5.46 -1.66
CA PRO A 40 -11.75 -5.93 -3.03
C PRO A 40 -10.95 -5.01 -3.97
N GLY A 41 -10.20 -5.60 -4.90
CA GLY A 41 -9.36 -4.85 -5.85
C GLY A 41 -8.10 -4.22 -5.25
N ALA A 42 -7.78 -4.49 -3.97
CA ALA A 42 -6.56 -3.99 -3.36
C ALA A 42 -5.29 -4.53 -4.04
N ILE A 43 -4.33 -3.64 -4.28
CA ILE A 43 -3.00 -3.98 -4.76
C ILE A 43 -2.19 -4.46 -3.55
N ARG A 44 -1.66 -5.68 -3.63
CA ARG A 44 -0.79 -6.21 -2.58
C ARG A 44 0.64 -5.73 -2.77
N ILE A 45 1.20 -5.10 -1.73
CA ILE A 45 2.64 -4.80 -1.66
C ILE A 45 3.17 -5.32 -0.34
N ALA A 46 3.91 -6.42 -0.39
CA ALA A 46 4.61 -6.93 0.78
C ALA A 46 5.64 -5.88 1.25
N PRO A 47 5.65 -5.47 2.53
CA PRO A 47 6.53 -4.42 3.01
C PRO A 47 7.99 -4.90 3.15
N GLU A 48 8.22 -6.19 3.32
CA GLU A 48 9.55 -6.72 3.70
C GLU A 48 10.66 -6.48 2.67
N PRO A 49 10.43 -6.66 1.34
CA PRO A 49 11.45 -6.33 0.33
C PRO A 49 11.83 -4.85 0.34
N ILE A 50 10.85 -3.96 0.51
CA ILE A 50 11.07 -2.50 0.56
C ILE A 50 11.87 -2.13 1.81
N ILE A 51 11.46 -2.63 2.98
CA ILE A 51 12.17 -2.38 4.25
C ILE A 51 13.62 -2.87 4.15
N ARG A 52 13.85 -4.09 3.65
CA ARG A 52 15.21 -4.63 3.48
C ARG A 52 16.06 -3.80 2.52
N ALA A 53 15.47 -3.34 1.42
CA ALA A 53 16.17 -2.51 0.44
C ALA A 53 16.56 -1.14 1.03
N ILE A 54 15.66 -0.51 1.80
CA ILE A 54 15.94 0.74 2.53
C ILE A 54 17.04 0.53 3.56
N GLN A 55 16.95 -0.52 4.40
CA GLN A 55 17.95 -0.83 5.43
C GLN A 55 19.34 -1.10 4.83
N SER A 56 19.38 -1.63 3.61
CA SER A 56 20.62 -1.91 2.89
C SER A 56 21.08 -0.75 2.00
N ALA A 57 20.47 0.44 2.14
CA ALA A 57 20.75 1.64 1.35
C ALA A 57 20.77 1.40 -0.17
N ARG A 58 19.87 0.54 -0.67
CA ARG A 58 19.75 0.26 -2.11
C ARG A 58 19.32 1.53 -2.86
N PRO A 59 19.76 1.73 -4.12
CA PRO A 59 19.34 2.87 -4.92
C PRO A 59 17.81 2.94 -5.07
N VAL A 60 17.26 4.17 -5.01
CA VAL A 60 15.80 4.41 -5.13
C VAL A 60 15.17 3.72 -6.35
N PRO A 61 15.76 3.73 -7.57
CA PRO A 61 15.17 3.05 -8.71
C PRO A 61 14.95 1.54 -8.51
N GLU A 62 15.75 0.89 -7.66
CA GLU A 62 15.58 -0.52 -7.35
C GLU A 62 14.43 -0.75 -6.36
N ILE A 63 14.22 0.18 -5.43
CA ILE A 63 13.10 0.14 -4.48
C ILE A 63 11.78 0.36 -5.23
N LEU A 64 11.76 1.29 -6.20
CA LEU A 64 10.57 1.60 -7.00
C LEU A 64 10.04 0.41 -7.79
N LYS A 65 10.87 -0.60 -8.09
CA LYS A 65 10.42 -1.86 -8.73
C LYS A 65 9.33 -2.58 -7.94
N TYR A 66 9.35 -2.45 -6.61
CA TYR A 66 8.31 -3.04 -5.74
C TYR A 66 6.98 -2.28 -5.77
N LEU A 67 6.93 -1.10 -6.41
CA LEU A 67 5.77 -0.22 -6.49
C LEU A 67 5.21 -0.12 -7.93
N GLU A 68 5.74 -0.88 -8.89
CA GLU A 68 5.34 -0.81 -10.32
C GLU A 68 3.85 -1.12 -10.56
N SER A 69 3.22 -1.90 -9.68
CA SER A 69 1.79 -2.20 -9.74
C SER A 69 0.91 -1.03 -9.30
N VAL A 70 1.49 0.02 -8.70
CA VAL A 70 0.77 1.17 -8.17
C VAL A 70 0.58 2.23 -9.26
N PRO A 71 -0.64 2.71 -9.49
CA PRO A 71 -0.88 3.82 -10.42
C PRO A 71 -0.18 5.09 -9.97
N ALA A 72 0.49 5.77 -10.90
CA ALA A 72 1.15 7.05 -10.64
C ALA A 72 0.18 8.24 -10.68
N ASP A 73 -1.03 8.04 -11.21
CA ASP A 73 -2.03 9.06 -11.53
C ASP A 73 -3.23 9.07 -10.56
N ARG A 74 -3.24 8.19 -9.55
CA ARG A 74 -4.34 8.03 -8.60
C ARG A 74 -3.86 8.11 -7.16
N GLU A 75 -4.76 8.55 -6.27
CA GLU A 75 -4.46 8.60 -4.84
C GLU A 75 -4.25 7.19 -4.30
N ILE A 76 -3.25 7.01 -3.44
CA ILE A 76 -2.93 5.74 -2.81
C ILE A 76 -3.38 5.81 -1.35
N VAL A 77 -4.24 4.88 -0.94
CA VAL A 77 -4.58 4.68 0.47
C VAL A 77 -4.02 3.34 0.91
N ALA A 78 -2.92 3.38 1.66
CA ALA A 78 -2.31 2.19 2.23
C ALA A 78 -3.07 1.75 3.50
N TYR A 79 -3.22 0.44 3.67
CA TYR A 79 -3.79 -0.16 4.88
C TYR A 79 -3.03 -1.44 5.27
N CYS A 80 -3.08 -1.79 6.55
CA CYS A 80 -2.58 -3.06 7.09
C CYS A 80 -3.56 -3.62 8.13
N THR A 81 -3.38 -4.89 8.46
CA THR A 81 -4.09 -5.55 9.58
C THR A 81 -3.33 -5.37 10.88
#